data_AF-F0GKZ0-F1
#
_entry.id   AF-F0GKZ0-F1
#
_cell.length_a   1.000
_cell.length_b   1.000
_cell.length_c   1.000
_cell.angle_alpha   90.00
_cell.angle_beta   90.00
_cell.angle_gamma   90.00
#
_symmetry.space_group_name_H-M   'P 1'
#
loop_
_entity.id
_entity.type
_entity.pdbx_description
1 polymer ?
#
loop_
_entity_poly.entity_id
_entity_poly.type
_entity_poly.pdbx_seq_one_letter_code
_entity_poly.pdbx_strand_id
1 'polypeptide(L)'
;MDKLEQFLTRAEALLARLEAVLPPAPAAVDWDAAHAFRWRKRQGRGYLQPVPATSSITLGDLHNIDRQKGLIEQNTRQFVQRKPANNVLLTGARGTGKSSLIKACLNAYANDGLRLIEVDKDDLHDLGDIVDLISQRPER
;
A
#
# COMPACT_ATOMS: atom_id res chain seq x y z
N MET A 1 43.79 -23.34 22.30
CA MET A 1 42.59 -22.98 21.52
C MET A 1 42.58 -23.83 20.28
N ASP A 2 41.51 -24.59 20.12
CA ASP A 2 41.30 -25.45 18.95
C ASP A 2 41.09 -24.58 17.69
N LYS A 3 41.50 -25.06 16.51
CA LYS A 3 41.31 -24.32 15.24
C LYS A 3 39.82 -24.05 14.99
N LEU A 4 38.96 -24.95 15.47
CA LEU A 4 37.52 -24.79 15.40
C LEU A 4 37.04 -23.59 16.25
N GLU A 5 37.54 -23.42 17.47
CA GLU A 5 37.18 -22.30 18.34
C GLU A 5 37.55 -20.95 17.69
N GLN A 6 38.76 -20.83 17.15
CA GLN A 6 39.19 -19.61 16.47
C GLN A 6 38.35 -19.31 15.22
N PHE A 7 37.92 -20.33 14.49
CA PHE A 7 37.02 -20.17 13.35
C PHE A 7 35.65 -19.67 13.81
N LEU A 8 35.06 -20.27 14.84
CA LEU A 8 33.75 -19.88 15.38
C LEU A 8 33.77 -18.43 15.89
N THR A 9 34.81 -18.03 16.65
CA THR A 9 34.94 -16.64 17.11
C THR A 9 35.03 -15.64 15.95
N ARG A 10 35.74 -15.99 14.87
CA ARG A 10 35.81 -15.14 13.67
C ARG A 10 34.50 -15.10 12.90
N ALA A 11 33.79 -16.22 12.82
CA ALA A 11 32.48 -16.31 12.19
C ALA A 11 31.43 -15.48 12.95
N GLU A 12 31.39 -15.55 14.28
CA GLU A 12 30.52 -14.73 15.12
C GLU A 12 30.83 -13.24 14.96
N ALA A 13 32.11 -12.86 14.96
CA ALA A 13 32.51 -11.47 14.75
C ALA A 13 32.12 -10.94 13.36
N LEU A 14 32.13 -11.82 12.33
CA LEU A 14 31.64 -11.49 11.00
C LEU A 14 30.12 -11.36 10.97
N LEU A 15 29.39 -12.30 11.58
CA LEU A 15 27.93 -12.27 11.67
C LEU A 15 27.43 -11.02 12.38
N ALA A 16 28.05 -10.62 13.50
CA ALA A 16 27.68 -9.40 14.22
C ALA A 16 27.87 -8.12 13.37
N ARG A 17 28.92 -8.08 12.54
CA ARG A 17 29.14 -6.97 11.59
C ARG A 17 28.16 -6.99 10.43
N LEU A 18 27.78 -8.19 9.96
CA LEU A 18 26.76 -8.34 8.92
C LEU A 18 25.38 -7.94 9.43
N GLU A 19 24.98 -8.34 10.65
CA GLU A 19 23.71 -7.92 11.27
C GLU A 19 23.60 -6.40 11.40
N ALA A 20 24.72 -5.71 11.70
CA ALA A 20 24.75 -4.25 11.77
C ALA A 20 24.53 -3.55 10.41
N VAL A 21 24.74 -4.27 9.30
CA VAL A 21 24.65 -3.74 7.92
C VAL A 21 23.41 -4.27 7.19
N LEU A 22 22.90 -5.44 7.58
CA LEU A 22 21.73 -6.07 6.97
C LEU A 22 20.47 -5.26 7.28
N PRO A 23 19.56 -5.11 6.30
CA PRO A 23 18.23 -4.60 6.57
C PRO A 23 17.56 -5.51 7.60
N PRO A 24 16.81 -4.96 8.58
CA PRO A 24 15.93 -5.79 9.37
C PRO A 24 14.97 -6.53 8.44
N ALA A 25 14.61 -7.75 8.83
CA ALA A 25 13.57 -8.49 8.12
C ALA A 25 12.32 -7.59 8.00
N PRO A 26 11.68 -7.53 6.82
CA PRO A 26 10.47 -6.74 6.67
C PRO A 26 9.45 -7.23 7.69
N ALA A 27 9.00 -6.33 8.55
CA ALA A 27 7.94 -6.64 9.50
C ALA A 27 6.70 -7.07 8.70
N ALA A 28 5.99 -8.08 9.19
CA ALA A 28 4.70 -8.45 8.63
C ALA A 28 3.80 -7.20 8.58
N VAL A 29 3.14 -6.98 7.45
CA VAL A 29 2.23 -5.85 7.30
C VAL A 29 1.06 -6.08 8.25
N ASP A 30 0.87 -5.13 9.17
CA ASP A 30 -0.33 -5.09 10.01
C ASP A 30 -1.48 -4.51 9.17
N TRP A 31 -2.34 -5.40 8.69
CA TRP A 31 -3.47 -5.05 7.82
C TRP A 31 -4.65 -4.44 8.58
N ASP A 32 -4.67 -4.59 9.91
CA ASP A 32 -5.71 -4.05 10.78
C ASP A 32 -5.33 -2.65 11.29
N ALA A 33 -4.06 -2.26 11.18
CA ALA A 33 -3.57 -0.93 11.55
C ALA A 33 -4.14 0.22 10.69
N ALA A 34 -4.56 -0.04 9.45
CA ALA A 34 -5.07 0.99 8.55
C ALA A 34 -5.89 0.43 7.37
N HIS A 35 -6.75 1.27 6.79
CA HIS A 35 -7.41 0.98 5.50
C HIS A 35 -6.59 1.45 4.28
N ALA A 36 -5.60 2.31 4.50
CA ALA A 36 -4.71 2.81 3.47
C ALA A 36 -3.26 2.42 3.78
N PHE A 37 -2.51 2.13 2.74
CA PHE A 37 -1.11 1.78 2.79
C PHE A 37 -0.35 2.56 1.73
N ARG A 38 0.95 2.74 1.95
CA ARG A 38 1.86 3.30 0.97
C ARG A 38 2.97 2.31 0.70
N TRP A 39 3.23 2.04 -0.57
CA TRP A 39 4.40 1.29 -0.97
C TRP A 39 5.66 2.13 -0.74
N ARG A 40 6.63 1.54 -0.05
CA ARG A 40 7.92 2.16 0.28
C ARG A 40 9.03 1.18 0.05
N LYS A 41 10.20 1.68 -0.36
CA LYS A 41 11.43 0.91 -0.39
C LYS A 41 12.34 1.28 0.77
N ARG A 42 12.93 0.26 1.40
CA ARG A 42 14.00 0.41 2.38
C ARG A 42 15.11 -0.56 2.00
N GLN A 43 16.30 -0.02 1.71
CA GLN A 43 17.48 -0.82 1.34
C GLN A 43 17.20 -1.81 0.19
N GLY A 44 16.50 -1.35 -0.85
CA GLY A 44 16.19 -2.16 -2.04
C GLY A 44 15.02 -3.13 -1.89
N ARG A 45 14.40 -3.25 -0.71
CA ARG A 45 13.20 -4.08 -0.50
C ARG A 45 11.96 -3.23 -0.34
N GLY A 46 10.90 -3.59 -1.06
CA GLY A 46 9.59 -2.97 -0.96
C GLY A 46 8.78 -3.49 0.22
N TYR A 47 7.98 -2.62 0.84
CA TYR A 47 7.05 -2.95 1.91
C TYR A 47 5.85 -2.00 1.91
N LEU A 48 4.73 -2.47 2.46
CA LEU A 48 3.53 -1.65 2.65
C LEU A 48 3.56 -0.99 4.04
N GLN A 49 3.66 0.33 4.04
CA GLN A 49 3.59 1.14 5.24
C GLN A 49 2.12 1.53 5.52
N PRO A 50 1.53 1.18 6.67
CA PRO A 50 0.18 1.62 7.02
C PRO A 50 0.09 3.14 7.13
N VAL A 51 -1.02 3.70 6.67
CA VAL A 51 -1.35 5.13 6.74
C VAL A 51 -2.57 5.28 7.67
N PRO A 52 -2.37 5.37 8.99
CA PRO A 52 -3.46 5.34 9.97
C PRO A 52 -4.35 6.60 9.88
N ALA A 53 -3.78 7.74 9.51
CA ALA A 53 -4.52 8.99 9.33
C ALA A 53 -4.88 9.20 7.86
N THR A 54 -6.08 8.79 7.47
CA THR A 54 -6.67 9.17 6.19
C THR A 54 -7.48 10.47 6.33
N SER A 55 -7.60 11.23 5.24
CA SER A 55 -8.45 12.43 5.22
C SER A 55 -9.89 12.03 5.50
N SER A 56 -10.62 12.77 6.35
CA SER A 56 -12.03 12.52 6.68
C SER A 56 -13.03 12.96 5.59
N ILE A 57 -12.55 13.19 4.37
CA ILE A 57 -13.38 13.67 3.27
C ILE A 57 -14.43 12.63 2.86
N THR A 58 -15.66 13.08 2.63
CA THR A 58 -16.77 12.26 2.17
C THR A 58 -17.12 12.58 0.72
N LEU A 59 -17.93 11.73 0.10
CA LEU A 59 -18.45 11.99 -1.25
C LEU A 59 -19.37 13.23 -1.29
N GLY A 60 -19.96 13.61 -0.15
CA GLY A 60 -20.80 14.80 -0.01
C GLY A 60 -20.01 16.11 -0.07
N ASP A 61 -18.75 16.10 0.38
CA ASP A 61 -17.86 17.27 0.41
C ASP A 61 -17.33 17.65 -0.99
N LEU A 62 -17.55 16.79 -1.98
CA LEU A 62 -17.08 16.95 -3.35
C LEU A 62 -18.18 17.56 -4.23
N HIS A 63 -18.05 18.86 -4.47
CA HIS A 63 -18.97 19.66 -5.28
C HIS A 63 -18.48 19.84 -6.72
N ASN A 64 -19.43 20.08 -7.64
CA ASN A 64 -19.18 20.38 -9.06
C ASN A 64 -18.52 19.25 -9.87
N ILE A 65 -18.53 18.01 -9.37
CA ILE A 65 -17.96 16.83 -10.05
C ILE A 65 -18.91 15.62 -10.03
N ASP A 66 -20.22 15.85 -9.97
CA ASP A 66 -21.23 14.81 -9.71
C ASP A 66 -21.19 13.66 -10.72
N ARG A 67 -20.94 13.95 -12.00
CA ARG A 67 -20.80 12.92 -13.04
C ARG A 67 -19.61 12.00 -12.77
N GLN A 68 -18.42 12.56 -12.54
CA GLN A 68 -17.21 11.80 -12.25
C GLN A 68 -17.34 11.03 -10.94
N LYS A 69 -17.90 11.69 -9.91
CA LYS A 69 -18.19 11.08 -8.61
C LYS A 69 -19.07 9.85 -8.76
N GLY A 70 -20.19 9.94 -9.49
CA GLY A 70 -21.10 8.81 -9.71
C GLY A 70 -20.44 7.64 -10.45
N LEU A 71 -19.64 7.91 -11.49
CA LEU A 71 -18.94 6.87 -12.24
C LEU A 71 -17.91 6.13 -11.38
N ILE A 72 -17.12 6.85 -10.59
CA ILE A 72 -16.10 6.26 -9.71
C ILE A 72 -16.74 5.51 -8.55
N GLU A 73 -17.77 6.09 -7.93
CA GLU A 73 -18.53 5.46 -6.85
C GLU A 73 -19.16 4.15 -7.31
N GLN A 74 -19.83 4.13 -8.46
CA GLN A 74 -20.44 2.93 -9.03
C GLN A 74 -19.39 1.86 -9.37
N ASN A 75 -18.26 2.24 -9.95
CA ASN A 75 -17.16 1.31 -10.26
C ASN A 75 -16.55 0.71 -8.98
N THR A 76 -16.34 1.55 -7.97
CA THR A 76 -15.77 1.14 -6.67
C THR A 76 -16.74 0.21 -5.93
N ARG A 77 -18.03 0.55 -5.91
CA ARG A 77 -19.07 -0.31 -5.33
C ARG A 77 -19.10 -1.69 -5.99
N GLN A 78 -18.99 -1.75 -7.31
CA GLN A 78 -18.91 -3.02 -8.04
C GLN A 78 -17.66 -3.81 -7.67
N PHE A 79 -16.50 -3.15 -7.63
CA PHE A 79 -15.22 -3.76 -7.24
C PHE A 79 -15.28 -4.39 -5.83
N VAL A 80 -15.79 -3.63 -4.85
CA VAL A 80 -16.01 -4.08 -3.47
C VAL A 80 -16.95 -5.28 -3.40
N GLN A 81 -18.01 -5.26 -4.22
CA GLN A 81 -18.98 -6.36 -4.33
C GLN A 81 -18.50 -7.56 -5.18
N ARG A 82 -17.22 -7.60 -5.59
CA ARG A 82 -16.65 -8.65 -6.47
C ARG A 82 -17.40 -8.77 -7.82
N LYS A 83 -17.97 -7.67 -8.31
CA LYS A 83 -18.57 -7.56 -9.64
C LYS A 83 -17.53 -7.01 -10.64
N PRO A 84 -17.77 -7.14 -11.96
CA PRO A 84 -16.92 -6.53 -12.96
C PRO A 84 -16.72 -5.02 -12.68
N ALA A 85 -15.46 -4.61 -12.63
CA ALA A 85 -15.05 -3.23 -12.41
C ALA A 85 -13.88 -2.90 -13.37
N ASN A 86 -13.77 -1.64 -13.73
CA ASN A 86 -12.76 -1.14 -14.66
C ASN A 86 -11.55 -0.59 -13.91
N ASN A 87 -10.38 -0.71 -14.53
CA ASN A 87 -9.23 0.12 -14.21
C ASN A 87 -9.54 1.56 -14.64
N VAL A 88 -9.40 2.52 -13.71
CA VAL A 88 -9.78 3.91 -13.97
C VAL A 88 -8.56 4.81 -14.02
N LEU A 89 -8.45 5.58 -15.11
CA LEU A 89 -7.51 6.69 -15.23
C LEU A 89 -8.20 8.01 -14.88
N LEU A 90 -7.79 8.63 -13.77
CA LEU A 90 -8.26 9.97 -13.39
C LEU A 90 -7.35 11.06 -13.98
N THR A 91 -7.87 11.85 -14.92
CA THR A 91 -7.14 12.95 -15.57
C THR A 91 -7.64 14.33 -15.11
N GLY A 92 -6.84 15.37 -15.35
CA GLY A 92 -7.18 16.76 -15.04
C GLY A 92 -6.07 17.49 -14.27
N ALA A 93 -6.17 18.82 -14.16
CA ALA A 93 -5.16 19.67 -13.53
C ALA A 93 -4.89 19.36 -12.05
N ARG A 94 -3.78 19.85 -11.51
CA ARG A 94 -3.50 19.77 -10.06
C ARG A 94 -4.61 20.50 -9.28
N GLY A 95 -5.04 19.93 -8.16
CA GLY A 95 -6.08 20.54 -7.31
C GLY A 95 -7.52 20.25 -7.72
N THR A 96 -7.78 19.48 -8.79
CA THR A 96 -9.16 19.15 -9.24
C THR A 96 -9.84 18.03 -8.42
N GLY A 97 -9.37 17.73 -7.21
CA GLY A 97 -10.03 16.76 -6.32
C GLY A 97 -9.88 15.27 -6.66
N LYS A 98 -8.98 14.87 -7.57
CA LYS A 98 -8.77 13.44 -7.94
C LYS A 98 -8.42 12.55 -6.74
N SER A 99 -7.39 12.93 -5.98
CA SER A 99 -6.99 12.20 -4.77
C SER A 99 -8.07 12.27 -3.69
N SER A 100 -8.75 13.41 -3.59
CA SER A 100 -9.87 13.63 -2.67
C SER A 100 -11.04 12.69 -2.97
N LEU A 101 -11.36 12.45 -4.25
CA LEU A 101 -12.39 11.50 -4.67
C LEU A 101 -12.05 10.06 -4.31
N ILE A 102 -10.81 9.62 -4.54
CA ILE A 102 -10.36 8.29 -4.14
C ILE A 102 -10.42 8.11 -2.61
N LYS A 103 -10.01 9.12 -1.84
CA LYS A 103 -10.09 9.10 -0.37
C LYS A 103 -11.54 9.07 0.13
N ALA A 104 -12.42 9.81 -0.52
CA ALA A 104 -13.85 9.77 -0.21
C ALA A 104 -14.46 8.39 -0.49
N CYS A 105 -14.09 7.75 -1.60
CA CYS A 105 -14.49 6.37 -1.89
C CYS A 105 -13.93 5.37 -0.87
N LEU A 106 -12.65 5.52 -0.47
CA LEU A 106 -12.07 4.70 0.60
C LEU A 106 -12.90 4.82 1.89
N ASN A 107 -13.21 6.04 2.34
CA ASN A 107 -13.98 6.24 3.55
C ASN A 107 -15.40 5.66 3.46
N ALA A 108 -16.03 5.71 2.28
CA ALA A 108 -17.36 5.15 2.08
C ALA A 108 -17.39 3.61 2.14
N TYR A 109 -16.31 2.95 1.71
CA TYR A 109 -16.29 1.50 1.47
C TYR A 109 -15.22 0.73 2.26
N ALA A 110 -14.45 1.37 3.14
CA ALA A 110 -13.40 0.74 3.96
C ALA A 110 -13.95 -0.41 4.82
N ASN A 111 -15.15 -0.22 5.38
CA ASN A 111 -15.84 -1.21 6.20
C ASN A 111 -16.35 -2.41 5.38
N ASP A 112 -16.55 -2.22 4.08
CA ASP A 112 -16.93 -3.30 3.15
C ASP A 112 -15.71 -4.06 2.61
N GLY A 113 -14.52 -3.77 3.13
CA GLY A 113 -13.27 -4.45 2.78
C GLY A 113 -12.43 -3.75 1.72
N LEU A 114 -12.77 -2.52 1.31
CA LEU A 114 -11.90 -1.72 0.43
C LEU A 114 -10.60 -1.33 1.15
N ARG A 115 -9.47 -1.49 0.47
CA ARG A 115 -8.16 -1.00 0.89
C ARG A 115 -7.56 -0.14 -0.20
N LEU A 116 -6.72 0.81 0.20
CA LEU A 116 -6.00 1.69 -0.73
C LEU A 116 -4.51 1.46 -0.61
N ILE A 117 -3.83 1.21 -1.73
CA ILE A 117 -2.36 1.19 -1.79
C ILE A 117 -1.90 2.34 -2.68
N GLU A 118 -1.18 3.28 -2.09
CA GLU A 118 -0.53 4.38 -2.80
C GLU A 118 0.87 3.94 -3.26
N VAL A 119 1.15 4.10 -4.55
CA VAL A 119 2.44 3.80 -5.17
C VAL A 119 2.97 5.07 -5.82
N ASP A 120 4.23 5.42 -5.56
CA ASP A 120 4.88 6.57 -6.19
C ASP A 120 5.15 6.27 -7.68
N LYS A 121 5.24 7.31 -8.49
CA LYS A 121 5.53 7.20 -9.93
C LYS A 121 6.83 6.43 -10.18
N ASP A 122 7.85 6.67 -9.35
CA ASP A 122 9.16 6.05 -9.51
C ASP A 122 9.14 4.54 -9.18
N ASP A 123 8.12 4.09 -8.43
CA ASP A 123 7.95 2.71 -7.97
C ASP A 123 6.88 1.93 -8.77
N LEU A 124 6.36 2.48 -9.87
CA LEU A 124 5.35 1.80 -10.69
C LEU A 124 5.84 0.48 -11.32
N HIS A 125 7.16 0.27 -11.39
CA HIS A 125 7.72 -1.00 -11.87
C HIS A 125 7.50 -2.15 -10.88
N ASP A 126 7.19 -1.88 -9.61
CA ASP A 126 6.93 -2.90 -8.59
C ASP A 126 5.46 -3.35 -8.55
N LEU A 127 4.60 -2.84 -9.44
CA LEU A 127 3.17 -3.17 -9.40
C LEU A 127 2.92 -4.69 -9.47
N GLY A 128 3.76 -5.44 -10.19
CA GLY A 128 3.70 -6.90 -10.20
C GLY A 128 3.93 -7.51 -8.82
N ASP A 129 5.03 -7.12 -8.16
CA ASP A 129 5.37 -7.59 -6.82
C ASP A 129 4.31 -7.22 -5.78
N ILE A 130 3.74 -6.01 -5.89
CA ILE A 130 2.65 -5.55 -5.01
C ILE A 130 1.40 -6.42 -5.21
N VAL A 131 1.03 -6.71 -6.46
CA VAL A 131 -0.13 -7.56 -6.77
C VAL A 131 0.08 -8.98 -6.24
N ASP A 132 1.25 -9.56 -6.43
CA ASP A 132 1.58 -10.89 -5.93
C ASP A 132 1.48 -10.95 -4.40
N LEU A 133 1.99 -9.92 -3.72
CA LEU A 133 1.93 -9.77 -2.25
C LEU A 133 0.49 -9.74 -1.72
N ILE A 134 -0.45 -9.16 -2.45
CA ILE A 134 -1.84 -8.99 -2.00
C ILE A 134 -2.84 -9.99 -2.63
N SER A 135 -2.40 -10.80 -3.58
CA SER A 135 -3.27 -11.67 -4.40
C SER A 135 -4.17 -12.64 -3.60
N GLN A 136 -3.69 -13.11 -2.45
CA GLN A 136 -4.40 -14.07 -1.58
C GLN A 136 -5.29 -13.41 -0.53
N ARG A 137 -5.39 -12.08 -0.53
CA ARG A 137 -6.11 -11.33 0.50
C ARG A 137 -7.63 -11.29 0.23
N PRO A 138 -8.47 -11.41 1.27
CA PRO A 138 -9.92 -11.33 1.12
C PRO A 138 -10.41 -9.92 0.76
N GLU A 139 -9.68 -8.89 1.21
CA GLU A 139 -9.93 -7.46 0.95
C GLU A 139 -9.97 -7.16 -0.56
N ARG A 140 -10.45 -5.96 -0.90
CA ARG A 140 -10.50 -5.45 -2.27
C ARG A 140 -9.56 -4.26 -2.41
#